data_AF-A0A9X0KXA7-F1
#
_entry.id   AF-A0A9X0KXA7-F1
#
_cell.length_a   1.000
_cell.length_b   1.000
_cell.length_c   1.000
_cell.angle_alpha   90.00
_cell.angle_beta   90.00
_cell.angle_gamma   90.00
#
_symmetry.space_group_name_H-M   'P 1'
#
loop_
_entity.id
_entity.type
_entity.pdbx_description
1 polymer ?
#
loop_
_entity_poly.entity_id
_entity_poly.type
_entity_poly.pdbx_seq_one_letter_code
_entity_poly.pdbx_strand_id
1 'polypeptide(L)'
;MTVLILFLAFFCLLMAGLPVVWAMAGGSIAALLWGDLHMPLAWIAQQTLRGADSSTLASIPLFLLAGELMNRGGLTLRIMRVAEHCFGRLRGGLGLVNVATAFVYGGLTGSATADTGTVAKVMIPVMEARGYPRAFAAAVTAASGTLGIIV
;
A
#
# COMPACT_ATOMS: atom_id res chain seq x y z
N MET A 1 -34.77 -2.33 14.22
CA MET A 1 -34.46 -3.49 13.36
C MET A 1 -33.16 -3.32 12.56
N THR A 2 -32.70 -2.09 12.33
CA THR A 2 -31.54 -1.73 11.50
C THR A 2 -30.23 -2.47 11.81
N VAL A 3 -29.84 -2.59 13.10
CA VAL A 3 -28.57 -3.24 13.49
C VAL A 3 -28.56 -4.72 13.09
N LEU A 4 -29.69 -5.40 13.27
CA LEU A 4 -29.82 -6.81 12.91
C LEU A 4 -29.66 -7.00 11.41
N ILE A 5 -30.36 -6.20 10.60
CA ILE A 5 -30.27 -6.23 9.13
C ILE A 5 -28.84 -5.98 8.66
N LEU A 6 -28.15 -5.00 9.25
CA LEU A 6 -26.76 -4.68 8.93
C LEU A 6 -25.83 -5.87 9.13
N PHE A 7 -25.86 -6.48 10.31
CA PHE A 7 -24.98 -7.59 10.65
C PHE A 7 -25.30 -8.85 9.83
N LEU A 8 -26.59 -9.15 9.66
CA LEU A 8 -27.02 -10.35 8.93
C LEU A 8 -26.66 -10.24 7.46
N ALA A 9 -26.92 -9.09 6.82
CA ALA A 9 -26.50 -8.83 5.45
C ALA A 9 -24.96 -8.86 5.31
N PHE A 10 -24.23 -8.20 6.20
CA PHE A 10 -22.76 -8.19 6.19
C PHE A 10 -22.17 -9.62 6.23
N PHE A 11 -22.59 -10.44 7.18
CA PHE A 11 -22.09 -11.82 7.30
C PHE A 11 -22.54 -12.70 6.14
N CYS A 12 -23.76 -12.56 5.64
CA CYS A 12 -24.20 -13.28 4.45
C CYS A 12 -23.34 -12.93 3.22
N LEU A 13 -23.05 -11.65 2.98
CA LEU A 13 -22.21 -11.22 1.86
C LEU A 13 -20.75 -11.70 2.02
N LEU A 14 -20.22 -11.71 3.24
CA LEU A 14 -18.91 -12.31 3.52
C LEU A 14 -18.88 -13.80 3.23
N MET A 15 -19.89 -14.55 3.67
CA MET A 15 -19.98 -16.00 3.40
C MET A 15 -20.18 -16.31 1.92
N ALA A 16 -20.78 -15.39 1.16
CA ALA A 16 -20.85 -15.46 -0.30
C ALA A 16 -19.50 -15.20 -1.00
N GLY A 17 -18.43 -14.91 -0.25
CA GLY A 17 -17.07 -14.74 -0.76
C GLY A 17 -16.76 -13.33 -1.28
N LEU A 18 -17.61 -12.33 -0.99
CA LEU A 18 -17.32 -10.96 -1.37
C LEU A 18 -16.17 -10.38 -0.52
N PRO A 19 -15.28 -9.57 -1.12
CA PRO A 19 -14.30 -8.80 -0.36
C PRO A 19 -14.97 -7.97 0.74
N VAL A 20 -14.30 -7.81 1.88
CA VAL A 20 -14.85 -7.18 3.09
C VAL A 20 -15.45 -5.80 2.79
N VAL A 21 -14.82 -4.99 1.94
CA VAL A 21 -15.31 -3.66 1.54
C VAL A 21 -16.71 -3.74 0.93
N TRP A 22 -16.95 -4.70 0.04
CA TRP A 22 -18.25 -4.88 -0.62
C TRP A 22 -19.30 -5.46 0.33
N ALA A 23 -18.89 -6.35 1.23
CA ALA A 23 -19.79 -6.84 2.28
C ALA A 23 -20.22 -5.70 3.22
N MET A 24 -19.31 -4.82 3.64
CA MET A 24 -19.62 -3.66 4.48
C MET A 24 -20.54 -2.66 3.75
N ALA A 25 -20.25 -2.37 2.48
CA ALA A 25 -21.08 -1.48 1.68
C ALA A 25 -22.50 -2.04 1.50
N GLY A 26 -22.62 -3.31 1.10
CA GLY A 26 -23.91 -3.97 0.90
C GLY A 26 -24.72 -4.08 2.20
N GLY A 27 -24.09 -4.42 3.32
CA GLY A 27 -24.74 -4.44 4.63
C GLY A 27 -25.22 -3.06 5.09
N SER A 28 -24.43 -2.01 4.83
CA SER A 28 -24.81 -0.63 5.14
C SER A 28 -25.98 -0.16 4.28
N ILE A 29 -25.98 -0.48 2.98
CA ILE A 29 -27.08 -0.15 2.05
C ILE A 29 -28.36 -0.90 2.44
N ALA A 30 -28.27 -2.20 2.77
CA ALA A 30 -29.41 -3.00 3.20
C ALA A 30 -30.04 -2.44 4.50
N ALA A 31 -29.21 -2.01 5.45
CA ALA A 31 -29.66 -1.37 6.69
C ALA A 31 -30.33 -0.01 6.44
N LEU A 32 -29.88 0.74 5.43
CA LEU A 32 -30.47 2.02 5.03
C LEU A 32 -31.81 1.86 4.28
N LEU A 33 -31.97 0.80 3.48
CA LEU A 33 -33.18 0.56 2.70
C LEU A 33 -34.29 -0.14 3.49
N TRP A 34 -33.93 -1.09 4.36
CA TRP A 34 -34.88 -1.92 5.10
C TRP A 34 -34.88 -1.67 6.61
N GLY A 35 -33.98 -0.84 7.12
CA GLY A 35 -33.99 -0.43 8.52
C GLY A 35 -34.92 0.75 8.79
N ASP A 36 -35.11 1.06 10.07
CA ASP A 36 -35.99 2.14 10.53
C ASP A 36 -35.34 3.54 10.38
N LEU A 37 -34.20 3.63 9.68
CA LEU A 37 -33.41 4.84 9.54
C LEU A 37 -33.90 5.69 8.37
N HIS A 38 -34.71 6.70 8.67
CA HIS A 38 -35.19 7.66 7.69
C HIS A 38 -34.13 8.74 7.46
N MET A 39 -33.00 8.35 6.87
CA MET A 39 -31.93 9.29 6.51
C MET A 39 -32.14 9.84 5.09
N PRO A 40 -32.01 11.16 4.88
CA PRO A 40 -32.01 11.74 3.53
C PRO A 40 -30.90 11.11 2.69
N LEU A 41 -31.18 10.80 1.42
CA LEU A 41 -30.17 10.26 0.50
C LEU A 41 -28.95 11.21 0.35
N ALA A 42 -29.17 12.51 0.53
CA ALA A 42 -28.13 13.53 0.57
C ALA A 42 -27.09 13.29 1.68
N TRP A 43 -27.49 12.71 2.82
CA TRP A 43 -26.58 12.37 3.92
C TRP A 43 -25.60 11.27 3.51
N ILE A 44 -26.06 10.28 2.75
CA ILE A 44 -25.22 9.20 2.20
C ILE A 44 -24.18 9.78 1.22
N ALA A 45 -24.62 10.67 0.34
CA ALA A 45 -23.74 11.34 -0.61
C ALA A 45 -22.67 12.18 0.10
N GLN A 46 -23.06 12.94 1.14
CA GLN A 46 -22.13 13.69 1.97
C GLN A 46 -21.12 12.79 2.69
N GLN A 47 -21.56 11.65 3.23
CA GLN A 47 -20.67 10.76 3.95
C GLN A 47 -19.71 10.00 3.04
N THR A 48 -20.14 9.72 1.80
CA THR A 48 -19.28 9.18 0.75
C THR A 48 -18.22 10.20 0.33
N LEU A 49 -18.61 11.48 0.17
CA LEU A 49 -17.69 12.58 -0.12
C LEU A 49 -16.69 12.82 1.02
N ARG A 50 -17.13 12.75 2.28
CA ARG A 50 -16.23 12.82 3.45
C ARG A 50 -15.23 11.68 3.51
N GLY A 51 -15.62 10.48 3.11
CA GLY A 51 -14.68 9.35 2.99
C GLY A 51 -13.62 9.59 1.91
N ALA A 52 -14.00 10.25 0.81
CA ALA A 52 -13.08 10.63 -0.26
C ALA A 52 -12.16 11.80 0.15
N ASP A 53 -12.62 12.71 1.00
CA ASP A 53 -11.86 13.83 1.57
C ASP A 53 -10.97 13.41 2.75
N SER A 54 -10.34 12.24 2.65
CA SER A 54 -9.37 11.75 3.63
C SER A 54 -7.99 12.30 3.31
N SER A 55 -7.31 12.90 4.29
CA SER A 55 -5.92 13.33 4.16
C SER A 55 -5.00 12.19 3.70
N THR A 56 -5.31 10.95 4.08
CA THR A 56 -4.56 9.75 3.66
C THR A 56 -4.67 9.49 2.16
N LEU A 57 -5.85 9.68 1.56
CA LEU A 57 -6.04 9.50 0.11
C LEU A 57 -5.25 10.55 -0.68
N ALA A 58 -5.23 11.79 -0.19
CA ALA A 58 -4.42 12.86 -0.78
C ALA A 58 -2.90 12.62 -0.61
N SER A 59 -2.47 11.96 0.47
CA SER A 59 -1.08 11.60 0.68
C SER A 59 -0.55 10.58 -0.33
N ILE A 60 -1.37 9.64 -0.82
CA ILE A 60 -0.92 8.58 -1.73
C ILE A 60 -0.29 9.16 -3.03
N PRO A 61 -0.96 10.05 -3.80
CA PRO A 61 -0.35 10.68 -4.97
C PRO A 61 0.90 11.49 -4.66
N LEU A 62 0.92 12.20 -3.52
CA LEU A 62 2.06 13.03 -3.13
C LEU A 62 3.29 12.18 -2.79
N PHE A 63 3.11 11.06 -2.08
CA PHE A 63 4.21 10.11 -1.82
C PHE A 63 4.68 9.42 -3.10
N LEU A 64 3.77 9.06 -4.00
CA LEU A 64 4.13 8.49 -5.29
C LEU A 64 4.92 9.50 -6.16
N LEU A 65 4.51 10.76 -6.15
CA LEU A 65 5.20 11.85 -6.83
C LEU A 65 6.59 12.10 -6.22
N ALA A 66 6.69 12.14 -4.90
CA ALA A 66 7.97 12.27 -4.19
C ALA A 66 8.91 11.10 -4.54
N GLY A 67 8.41 9.87 -4.54
CA GLY A 67 9.18 8.69 -4.95
C GLY A 67 9.66 8.77 -6.39
N GLU A 68 8.81 9.21 -7.32
CA GLU A 68 9.21 9.40 -8.72
C GLU A 68 10.26 10.51 -8.88
N LEU A 69 10.13 11.62 -8.14
CA LEU A 69 11.13 12.69 -8.07
C LEU A 69 12.48 12.17 -7.55
N MET A 70 12.47 11.35 -6.49
CA MET A 70 13.69 10.75 -5.93
C MET A 70 14.35 9.78 -6.93
N ASN A 71 13.56 8.98 -7.64
CA ASN A 71 14.04 8.09 -8.69
C ASN A 71 14.67 8.87 -9.85
N ARG A 72 13.97 9.86 -10.41
CA ARG A 72 14.48 10.68 -11.53
C ARG A 72 15.64 11.59 -11.13
N GLY A 73 15.64 12.10 -9.90
CA GLY A 73 16.73 12.89 -9.32
C GLY A 73 17.97 12.05 -8.95
N GLY A 74 17.90 10.72 -9.08
CA GLY A 74 19.00 9.81 -8.79
C GLY A 74 19.30 9.60 -7.31
N LEU A 75 18.41 10.05 -6.41
CA LEU A 75 18.57 9.86 -4.96
C LEU A 75 18.53 8.37 -4.62
N THR A 76 17.61 7.61 -5.23
CA THR A 76 17.49 6.15 -5.04
C THR A 76 18.79 5.42 -5.34
N LEU A 77 19.46 5.77 -6.44
CA LEU A 77 20.75 5.19 -6.81
C LEU A 77 21.89 5.58 -5.85
N ARG A 78 21.81 6.76 -5.22
CA ARG A 78 22.76 7.19 -4.19
C ARG A 78 22.55 6.40 -2.90
N ILE A 79 21.30 6.24 -2.46
CA ILE A 79 20.94 5.42 -1.28
C ILE A 79 21.39 3.98 -1.50
N MET A 80 21.08 3.39 -2.66
CA MET A 80 21.54 2.05 -3.02
C MET A 80 23.06 1.92 -2.95
N ARG A 81 23.80 2.90 -3.48
CA ARG A 81 25.27 2.89 -3.43
C ARG A 81 25.77 2.89 -1.99
N VAL A 82 25.19 3.68 -1.10
CA VAL A 82 25.54 3.66 0.33
C VAL A 82 25.26 2.28 0.93
N ALA A 83 24.08 1.72 0.70
CA ALA A 83 23.73 0.38 1.17
C ALA A 83 24.68 -0.69 0.61
N GLU A 84 25.11 -0.57 -0.64
CA GLU A 84 26.07 -1.46 -1.30
C GLU A 84 27.45 -1.39 -0.65
N HIS A 85 27.92 -0.20 -0.24
CA HIS A 85 29.17 -0.07 0.51
C HIS A 85 29.08 -0.71 1.89
N CYS A 86 27.92 -0.65 2.55
CA CYS A 86 27.72 -1.26 3.86
C CYS A 86 27.56 -2.79 3.81
N PHE A 87 26.73 -3.30 2.89
CA PHE A 87 26.27 -4.70 2.92
C PHE A 87 26.69 -5.52 1.69
N GLY A 88 27.20 -4.89 0.62
CA GLY A 88 27.46 -5.56 -0.66
C GLY A 88 28.55 -6.64 -0.61
N ARG A 89 29.46 -6.59 0.38
CA ARG A 89 30.53 -7.58 0.56
C ARG A 89 30.06 -8.88 1.23
N LEU A 90 28.84 -8.90 1.78
CA LEU A 90 28.28 -10.08 2.44
C LEU A 90 27.72 -11.06 1.41
N ARG A 91 27.68 -12.36 1.76
CA ARG A 91 27.02 -13.38 0.92
C ARG A 91 25.54 -13.03 0.77
N GLY A 92 25.05 -12.94 -0.47
CA GLY A 92 23.70 -12.45 -0.76
C GLY A 92 23.55 -10.92 -0.60
N GLY A 93 24.66 -10.18 -0.61
CA GLY A 93 24.70 -8.74 -0.32
C GLY A 93 23.68 -7.89 -1.08
N LEU A 94 23.36 -8.22 -2.33
CA LEU A 94 22.33 -7.51 -3.10
C LEU A 94 20.92 -7.61 -2.51
N GLY A 95 20.57 -8.74 -1.89
CA GLY A 95 19.32 -8.87 -1.14
C GLY A 95 19.33 -7.96 0.08
N LEU A 96 20.43 -7.91 0.83
CA LEU A 96 20.58 -7.02 1.99
C LEU A 96 20.55 -5.54 1.58
N VAL A 97 21.15 -5.20 0.44
CA VAL A 97 21.10 -3.86 -0.15
C VAL A 97 19.66 -3.47 -0.49
N ASN A 98 18.85 -4.40 -1.01
CA ASN A 98 17.43 -4.17 -1.26
C ASN A 98 16.69 -3.83 0.03
N VAL A 99 16.85 -4.66 1.06
CA VAL A 99 16.20 -4.44 2.37
C VAL A 99 16.66 -3.12 2.99
N ALA A 100 17.95 -2.82 2.99
CA ALA A 100 18.48 -1.57 3.54
C ALA A 100 17.99 -0.33 2.75
N THR A 101 17.91 -0.42 1.42
CA THR A 101 17.37 0.64 0.57
C THR A 101 15.88 0.86 0.87
N ALA A 102 15.10 -0.22 0.99
CA ALA A 102 13.69 -0.17 1.34
C ALA A 102 13.46 0.39 2.76
N PHE A 103 14.33 0.07 3.72
CA PHE A 103 14.27 0.63 5.07
C PHE A 103 14.45 2.15 5.07
N VAL A 104 15.46 2.66 4.35
CA VAL A 104 15.69 4.11 4.24
C VAL A 104 14.53 4.79 3.52
N TYR A 105 13.99 4.16 2.47
CA TYR A 105 12.81 4.65 1.76
C TYR A 105 11.56 4.70 2.66
N GLY A 106 11.37 3.65 3.47
CA GLY A 106 10.30 3.55 4.45
C GLY A 106 10.21 4.77 5.35
N GLY A 107 11.32 5.15 5.98
CA GLY A 107 11.38 6.34 6.83
C GLY A 107 11.21 7.68 6.09
N LEU A 108 11.29 7.70 4.76
CA LEU A 108 11.10 8.91 3.95
C LEU A 108 9.65 9.11 3.50
N THR A 109 8.95 8.03 3.13
CA THR A 109 7.60 8.14 2.55
C THR A 109 6.48 7.60 3.44
N GLY A 110 6.80 6.78 4.46
CA GLY A 110 5.84 6.28 5.45
C GLY A 110 4.69 5.45 4.86
N SER A 111 4.84 4.94 3.62
CA SER A 111 3.78 4.26 2.88
C SER A 111 4.34 3.03 2.19
N ALA A 112 4.09 1.85 2.78
CA ALA A 112 4.59 0.59 2.25
C ALA A 112 4.25 0.37 0.76
N THR A 113 3.05 0.75 0.32
CA THR A 113 2.65 0.58 -1.09
C THR A 113 3.38 1.54 -2.02
N ALA A 114 3.56 2.80 -1.61
CA ALA A 114 4.31 3.79 -2.40
C ALA A 114 5.82 3.48 -2.43
N ASP A 115 6.40 3.09 -1.30
CA ASP A 115 7.80 2.69 -1.17
C ASP A 115 8.11 1.49 -2.06
N THR A 116 7.32 0.42 -1.95
CA THR A 116 7.52 -0.79 -2.73
C THR A 116 7.49 -0.50 -4.23
N GLY A 117 6.48 0.26 -4.68
CA GLY A 117 6.34 0.60 -6.09
C GLY A 117 7.50 1.46 -6.61
N THR A 118 7.98 2.40 -5.79
CA THR A 118 9.07 3.30 -6.15
C THR A 118 10.41 2.58 -6.20
N VAL A 119 10.73 1.81 -5.16
CA VAL A 119 11.99 1.07 -5.03
C VAL A 119 12.06 -0.06 -6.05
N ALA A 120 10.96 -0.76 -6.32
CA ALA A 120 10.90 -1.85 -7.30
C ALA A 120 11.33 -1.42 -8.70
N LYS A 121 10.96 -0.21 -9.14
CA LYS A 121 11.34 0.33 -10.46
C LYS A 121 12.86 0.41 -10.65
N VAL A 122 13.62 0.55 -9.57
CA VAL A 122 15.09 0.65 -9.61
C VAL A 122 15.75 -0.66 -9.20
N MET A 123 15.32 -1.28 -8.10
CA MET A 123 15.95 -2.48 -7.55
C MET A 123 15.76 -3.71 -8.45
N ILE A 124 14.57 -3.95 -9.00
CA ILE A 124 14.32 -5.17 -9.79
C ILE A 124 15.22 -5.21 -11.04
N PRO A 125 15.28 -4.17 -11.88
CA PRO A 125 16.20 -4.16 -13.02
C PRO A 125 17.68 -4.29 -12.62
N VAL A 126 18.09 -3.63 -11.52
CA VAL A 126 19.48 -3.72 -11.03
C VAL A 126 19.83 -5.13 -10.55
N MET A 127 18.92 -5.80 -9.85
CA MET A 127 19.13 -7.18 -9.40
C MET A 127 19.15 -8.16 -10.58
N GLU A 128 18.24 -8.00 -11.54
CA GLU A 128 18.25 -8.79 -12.80
C GLU A 128 19.57 -8.63 -13.55
N ALA A 129 20.05 -7.39 -13.73
CA ALA A 129 21.32 -7.11 -14.40
C ALA A 129 22.54 -7.74 -13.70
N ARG A 130 22.43 -8.06 -12.41
CA ARG A 130 23.47 -8.73 -11.62
C ARG A 130 23.23 -10.24 -11.46
N GLY A 131 22.34 -10.81 -12.27
CA GLY A 131 22.10 -12.26 -12.36
C GLY A 131 21.11 -12.83 -11.34
N TYR A 132 20.38 -11.98 -10.62
CA TYR A 132 19.32 -12.46 -9.72
C TYR A 132 18.04 -12.75 -10.51
N PRO A 133 17.31 -13.85 -10.22
CA PRO A 133 16.02 -14.11 -10.85
C PRO A 133 15.03 -12.99 -10.57
N ARG A 134 14.29 -12.54 -11.60
CA ARG A 134 13.22 -11.53 -11.47
C ARG A 134 12.24 -11.85 -10.34
N ALA A 135 11.84 -13.12 -10.23
CA ALA A 135 10.92 -13.58 -9.20
C ALA A 135 11.50 -13.37 -7.79
N PHE A 136 12.79 -13.62 -7.60
CA PHE A 136 13.47 -13.37 -6.33
C PHE A 136 13.56 -11.87 -6.03
N ALA A 137 13.94 -11.05 -7.02
CA ALA A 137 14.02 -9.61 -6.87
C ALA A 137 12.66 -8.98 -6.51
N ALA A 138 11.59 -9.41 -7.19
CA ALA A 138 10.23 -8.98 -6.88
C ALA A 138 9.80 -9.43 -5.47
N ALA A 139 10.07 -10.69 -5.11
CA ALA A 139 9.70 -11.23 -3.80
C ALA A 139 10.42 -10.49 -2.66
N VAL A 140 11.73 -10.26 -2.77
CA VAL A 140 12.49 -9.57 -1.71
C VAL A 140 12.11 -8.10 -1.60
N THR A 141 11.88 -7.39 -2.72
CA THR A 141 11.41 -5.99 -2.69
C THR A 141 10.01 -5.89 -2.09
N ALA A 142 9.09 -6.79 -2.45
CA ALA A 142 7.74 -6.82 -1.88
C ALA A 142 7.76 -7.10 -0.37
N ALA A 143 8.59 -8.03 0.06
CA ALA A 143 8.75 -8.35 1.48
C ALA A 143 9.41 -7.20 2.27
N SER A 144 10.45 -6.56 1.74
CA SER A 144 11.11 -5.44 2.42
C SER A 144 10.27 -4.16 2.40
N GLY A 145 9.40 -4.00 1.41
CA GLY A 145 8.54 -2.83 1.29
C GLY A 145 7.52 -2.69 2.43
N THR A 146 7.19 -3.78 3.14
CA THR A 146 6.34 -3.72 4.34
C THR A 146 7.01 -2.97 5.50
N LEU A 147 8.34 -2.79 5.46
CA LEU A 147 9.07 -2.00 6.46
C LEU A 147 8.62 -0.54 6.48
N GLY A 148 8.11 -0.01 5.36
CA GLY A 148 7.72 1.41 5.28
C GLY A 148 6.54 1.82 6.16
N ILE A 149 5.78 0.88 6.73
CA ILE A 149 4.75 1.20 7.75
C ILE A 149 5.33 1.13 9.18
N ILE A 150 6.44 0.42 9.38
CA ILE A 150 7.03 0.15 10.70
C ILE A 150 8.02 1.24 11.11
N VAL A 151 8.69 1.85 10.12
CA VAL A 151 9.78 2.82 10.27
C VAL A 151 9.26 4.23 10.04
#